data_AF-A0A8H4RK60-F1
#
_entry.id   AF-A0A8H4RK60-F1
#
_cell.length_a   1.000
_cell.length_b   1.000
_cell.length_c   1.000
_cell.angle_alpha   90.00
_cell.angle_beta   90.00
_cell.angle_gamma   90.00
#
_symmetry.space_group_name_H-M   'P 1'
#
loop_
_entity.id
_entity.type
_entity.pdbx_description
1 polymer ?
#
loop_
_entity_poly.entity_id
_entity_poly.type
_entity_poly.pdbx_seq_one_letter_code
_entity_poly.pdbx_strand_id
1 'polypeptide(L)'
;MDVEMSQEKREPPSPDTTCKYNLSCTNKDCKFAHQSPAAPPSAAIDVNDVCSFGAACKNRKCTGRHPSPAQKIAHQTEMDCKFFPNCSNPACPFRHPTMPLCRNGADCTTPNCKFTHSKVMCKFNPCLNPSCVYKHVEGQKRGKFDDKVWVAGETKEHVSERKFVDENAEEELIRPGAAEALSQESGAQAELIT
;
A
#
# COMPACT_ATOMS: atom_id res chain seq x y z
N MET A 1 -32.51 65.30 -8.57
CA MET A 1 -31.45 64.99 -9.55
C MET A 1 -31.15 63.52 -9.38
N ASP A 2 -32.06 62.70 -9.90
CA ASP A 2 -32.01 61.26 -9.77
C ASP A 2 -31.03 60.74 -10.81
N VAL A 3 -29.88 60.27 -10.34
CA VAL A 3 -28.85 59.66 -11.18
C VAL A 3 -29.29 58.21 -11.42
N GLU A 4 -30.02 57.98 -12.50
CA GLU A 4 -30.25 56.65 -13.06
C GLU A 4 -28.91 55.99 -13.39
N MET A 5 -28.50 55.03 -12.57
CA MET A 5 -27.45 54.07 -12.88
C MET A 5 -27.96 53.17 -14.01
N SER A 6 -27.61 53.53 -15.23
CA SER A 6 -27.76 52.67 -16.41
C SER A 6 -27.00 51.37 -16.17
N GLN A 7 -27.75 50.34 -15.76
CA GLN A 7 -27.30 48.95 -15.85
C GLN A 7 -27.15 48.62 -17.32
N GLU A 8 -25.97 48.90 -17.88
CA GLU A 8 -25.54 48.33 -19.14
C GLU A 8 -25.68 46.82 -19.03
N LYS A 9 -26.61 46.29 -19.81
CA LYS A 9 -26.93 44.88 -19.96
C LYS A 9 -25.68 44.18 -20.47
N ARG A 10 -24.84 43.73 -19.53
CA ARG A 10 -23.58 43.00 -19.78
C ARG A 10 -23.86 41.90 -20.79
N GLU A 11 -23.28 42.04 -21.98
CA GLU A 11 -23.32 41.02 -23.03
C GLU A 11 -22.95 39.65 -22.46
N PRO A 12 -23.52 38.55 -22.99
CA PRO A 12 -23.21 37.21 -22.51
C PRO A 12 -21.69 37.02 -22.52
N PRO A 13 -21.09 36.45 -21.45
CA PRO A 13 -19.64 36.40 -21.29
C PRO A 13 -19.04 35.73 -22.52
N SER A 14 -18.41 36.55 -23.37
CA SER A 14 -17.85 36.10 -24.62
C SER A 14 -16.73 35.12 -24.30
N PRO A 15 -16.73 33.94 -24.93
CA PRO A 15 -15.72 32.94 -24.70
C PRO A 15 -14.42 33.38 -25.35
N ASP A 16 -14.09 34.66 -25.58
CA ASP A 16 -12.88 35.10 -26.29
C ASP A 16 -11.98 35.99 -25.45
N THR A 17 -12.19 36.00 -24.13
CA THR A 17 -11.38 36.78 -23.20
C THR A 17 -10.73 35.91 -22.14
N THR A 18 -9.55 36.33 -21.68
CA THR A 18 -8.84 35.70 -20.56
C THR A 18 -9.52 36.05 -19.25
N CYS A 19 -9.65 35.08 -18.35
CA CYS A 19 -10.24 35.31 -17.04
C CYS A 19 -9.38 36.28 -16.24
N LYS A 20 -9.98 37.34 -15.69
CA LYS A 20 -9.30 38.30 -14.80
C LYS A 20 -8.59 37.61 -13.63
N TYR A 21 -9.18 36.53 -13.12
CA TYR A 21 -8.67 35.80 -11.95
C TYR A 21 -7.71 34.65 -12.30
N ASN A 22 -7.56 34.30 -13.58
CA ASN A 22 -6.65 33.24 -14.07
C ASN A 22 -6.55 32.03 -13.11
N LEU A 23 -5.39 31.77 -12.51
CA LEU A 23 -5.14 30.62 -11.63
C LEU A 23 -5.91 30.66 -10.29
N SER A 24 -6.39 31.83 -9.88
CA SER A 24 -7.16 32.03 -8.64
C SER A 24 -8.67 31.96 -8.86
N CYS A 25 -9.14 31.62 -10.07
CA CYS A 25 -10.57 31.52 -10.34
C CYS A 25 -11.19 30.31 -9.61
N THR A 26 -12.17 30.59 -8.75
CA THR A 26 -12.91 29.58 -7.96
C THR A 26 -14.18 29.08 -8.65
N ASN A 27 -14.61 29.73 -9.74
CA ASN A 27 -15.82 29.37 -10.46
C ASN A 27 -15.59 28.13 -11.31
N LYS A 28 -16.32 27.04 -11.01
CA LYS A 28 -16.26 25.77 -11.75
C LYS A 28 -16.65 25.95 -13.22
N ASP A 29 -17.72 26.69 -13.46
CA ASP A 29 -18.30 26.91 -14.80
C ASP A 29 -17.80 28.20 -15.47
N CYS A 30 -16.58 28.64 -15.16
CA CYS A 30 -15.99 29.82 -15.77
C CYS A 30 -15.68 29.57 -17.25
N LYS A 31 -16.41 30.25 -18.15
CA LYS A 31 -16.29 30.10 -19.61
C LYS A 31 -15.11 30.85 -20.25
N PHE A 32 -14.36 31.59 -19.45
CA PHE A 32 -13.22 32.39 -19.91
C PHE A 32 -11.95 31.55 -20.06
N ALA A 33 -10.97 32.03 -20.84
CA ALA A 33 -9.68 31.35 -20.97
C ALA A 33 -8.91 31.42 -19.65
N HIS A 34 -8.37 30.28 -19.19
CA HIS A 34 -7.40 30.24 -18.09
C HIS A 34 -6.07 29.68 -18.58
N GLN A 35 -5.00 30.06 -17.89
CA GLN A 35 -3.68 29.46 -18.08
C GLN A 35 -3.70 27.97 -17.75
N SER A 36 -2.81 27.21 -18.37
CA SER A 36 -2.60 25.82 -17.96
C SER A 36 -2.19 25.78 -16.48
N PRO A 37 -2.88 25.01 -15.63
CA PRO A 37 -2.51 24.89 -14.21
C PRO A 37 -1.15 24.23 -13.97
N ALA A 38 -0.50 23.72 -15.01
CA ALA A 38 0.86 23.19 -14.97
C ALA A 38 1.91 24.19 -15.49
N ALA A 39 1.48 25.27 -16.14
CA ALA A 39 2.35 26.31 -16.67
C ALA A 39 2.71 27.34 -15.59
N PRO A 40 3.86 28.02 -15.72
CA PRO A 40 4.21 29.12 -14.82
C PRO A 40 3.18 30.27 -14.91
N PRO A 41 3.02 31.07 -13.83
CA PRO A 41 1.95 32.07 -13.68
C PRO A 41 1.94 33.23 -14.71
N SER A 42 2.87 33.25 -15.66
CA SER A 42 3.02 34.27 -16.70
C SER A 42 2.97 33.70 -18.12
N ALA A 43 2.50 32.46 -18.30
CA ALA A 43 2.40 31.86 -19.62
C ALA A 43 1.37 32.60 -20.51
N ALA A 44 1.76 32.89 -21.75
CA ALA A 44 0.85 33.43 -22.75
C ALA A 44 -0.27 32.41 -23.05
N ILE A 45 -1.50 32.91 -23.15
CA ILE A 45 -2.68 32.09 -23.42
C ILE A 45 -3.15 32.44 -24.82
N ASP A 46 -3.22 31.46 -25.70
CA ASP A 46 -3.95 31.55 -26.95
C ASP A 46 -5.43 31.27 -26.68
N VAL A 47 -6.26 32.24 -26.99
CA VAL A 47 -7.71 32.23 -26.78
C VAL A 47 -8.44 31.44 -27.88
N ASN A 48 -7.80 31.12 -28.99
CA ASN A 48 -8.45 30.37 -30.07
C ASN A 48 -8.22 28.86 -29.96
N ASP A 49 -7.14 28.44 -29.30
CA ASP A 49 -6.75 27.03 -29.22
C ASP A 49 -7.22 26.37 -27.91
N VAL A 50 -8.22 25.50 -27.96
CA VAL A 50 -8.66 24.72 -26.78
C VAL A 50 -7.76 23.50 -26.61
N CYS A 51 -7.07 23.41 -25.48
CA CYS A 51 -6.21 22.26 -25.20
C CYS A 51 -7.03 20.95 -25.15
N SER A 52 -6.68 19.96 -25.99
CA SER A 52 -7.36 18.66 -26.03
C SER A 52 -7.33 17.90 -24.70
N PHE A 53 -6.35 18.19 -23.83
CA PHE A 53 -6.22 17.57 -22.50
C PHE A 53 -6.99 18.32 -21.41
N GLY A 54 -7.51 19.52 -21.71
CA GLY A 54 -8.35 20.33 -20.82
C GLY A 54 -7.84 20.41 -19.37
N ALA A 55 -8.69 20.04 -18.42
CA ALA A 55 -8.40 20.08 -16.98
C ALA A 55 -7.24 19.15 -16.53
N ALA A 56 -6.93 18.13 -17.31
CA ALA A 56 -5.90 17.13 -17.01
C ALA A 56 -4.57 17.39 -17.73
N CYS A 57 -4.40 18.55 -18.37
CA CYS A 57 -3.17 18.88 -19.08
C CYS A 57 -1.96 18.89 -18.13
N LYS A 58 -0.91 18.14 -18.50
CA LYS A 58 0.36 18.01 -17.76
C LYS A 58 1.48 18.83 -18.38
N ASN A 59 1.20 19.55 -19.47
CA ASN A 59 2.21 20.24 -20.26
C ASN A 59 2.51 21.62 -19.65
N ARG A 60 3.73 21.78 -19.13
CA ARG A 60 4.24 23.06 -18.55
C ARG A 60 4.35 24.22 -19.53
N LYS A 61 4.30 23.95 -20.84
CA LYS A 61 4.40 24.95 -21.92
C LYS A 61 3.11 25.10 -22.71
N CYS A 62 1.99 24.57 -22.22
CA CYS A 62 0.75 24.65 -22.97
C CYS A 62 0.22 26.08 -22.98
N THR A 63 0.15 26.67 -24.16
CA THR A 63 -0.41 28.00 -24.42
C THR A 63 -1.90 27.96 -24.71
N GLY A 64 -2.47 26.79 -25.01
CA GLY A 64 -3.90 26.65 -25.25
C GLY A 64 -4.74 27.00 -24.03
N ARG A 65 -6.03 27.25 -24.28
CA ARG A 65 -7.03 27.52 -23.26
C ARG A 65 -7.30 26.29 -22.43
N HIS A 66 -7.41 26.52 -21.13
CA HIS A 66 -7.83 25.51 -20.18
C HIS A 66 -9.13 25.93 -19.49
N PRO A 67 -9.95 24.94 -19.08
CA PRO A 67 -11.09 25.19 -18.20
C PRO A 67 -10.63 25.74 -16.85
N SER A 68 -11.58 26.19 -16.04
CA SER A 68 -11.29 26.79 -14.73
C SER A 68 -10.37 25.90 -13.86
N PRO A 69 -9.44 26.47 -13.09
CA PRO A 69 -8.64 25.72 -12.12
C PRO A 69 -9.51 24.94 -11.12
N ALA A 70 -10.68 25.47 -10.76
CA ALA A 70 -11.66 24.80 -9.92
C ALA A 70 -12.17 23.48 -10.53
N GLN A 71 -12.36 23.42 -11.86
CA GLN A 71 -12.75 22.20 -12.55
C GLN A 71 -11.63 21.15 -12.57
N LYS A 72 -10.36 21.57 -12.64
CA LYS A 72 -9.21 20.67 -12.44
C LYS A 72 -9.14 20.11 -11.03
N ILE A 73 -9.43 20.91 -10.00
CA ILE A 73 -9.47 20.41 -8.62
C ILE A 73 -10.58 19.37 -8.49
N ALA A 74 -11.77 19.64 -9.03
CA ALA A 74 -12.88 18.68 -9.05
C ALA A 74 -12.49 17.35 -9.74
N HIS A 75 -11.84 17.42 -10.90
CA HIS A 75 -11.33 16.22 -11.58
C HIS A 75 -10.27 15.47 -10.76
N GLN A 76 -9.37 16.18 -10.04
CA GLN A 76 -8.41 15.52 -9.16
C GLN A 76 -9.09 14.83 -7.98
N THR A 77 -10.13 15.43 -7.40
CA THR A 77 -10.88 14.84 -6.27
C THR A 77 -11.70 13.61 -6.65
N GLU A 78 -11.97 13.40 -7.95
CA GLU A 78 -12.63 12.20 -8.44
C GLU A 78 -11.66 11.05 -8.66
N MET A 79 -10.39 11.36 -8.99
CA MET A 79 -9.36 10.36 -9.22
C MET A 79 -8.81 9.82 -7.90
N ASP A 80 -8.77 8.49 -7.77
CA ASP A 80 -8.15 7.82 -6.63
C ASP A 80 -6.64 8.11 -6.57
N CYS A 81 -6.14 8.38 -5.38
CA CYS A 81 -4.73 8.67 -5.16
C CYS A 81 -3.86 7.45 -5.49
N LYS A 82 -2.94 7.58 -6.45
CA LYS A 82 -1.97 6.53 -6.81
C LYS A 82 -1.06 6.10 -5.65
N PHE A 83 -0.78 7.03 -4.72
CA PHE A 83 0.10 6.79 -3.58
C PHE A 83 -0.63 6.24 -2.36
N PHE A 84 -1.96 6.16 -2.38
CA PHE A 84 -2.70 5.49 -1.31
C PHE A 84 -2.27 4.01 -1.24
N PRO A 85 -1.91 3.47 -0.06
CA PRO A 85 -2.11 3.98 1.30
C PRO A 85 -0.97 4.81 1.92
N ASN A 86 0.17 4.95 1.24
CA ASN A 86 1.37 5.61 1.77
C ASN A 86 1.46 7.09 1.37
N CYS A 87 0.33 7.76 1.14
CA CYS A 87 0.33 9.18 0.80
C CYS A 87 0.72 10.00 2.04
N SER A 88 1.85 10.71 1.98
CA SER A 88 2.34 11.57 3.07
C SER A 88 1.79 12.99 3.04
N ASN A 89 1.04 13.37 1.98
CA ASN A 89 0.47 14.70 1.85
C ASN A 89 -0.88 14.79 2.58
N PRO A 90 -1.00 15.56 3.68
CA PRO A 90 -2.26 15.70 4.40
C PRO A 90 -3.32 16.48 3.61
N ALA A 91 -2.89 17.36 2.70
CA ALA A 91 -3.75 18.14 1.81
C ALA A 91 -3.68 17.61 0.37
N CYS A 92 -3.77 16.29 0.22
CA CYS A 92 -3.80 15.66 -1.10
C CYS A 92 -5.12 15.99 -1.82
N PRO A 93 -5.09 16.53 -3.06
CA PRO A 93 -6.30 16.82 -3.83
C PRO A 93 -6.94 15.56 -4.44
N PHE A 94 -6.25 14.43 -4.40
CA PHE A 94 -6.75 13.15 -4.89
C PHE A 94 -7.61 12.46 -3.84
N ARG A 95 -8.52 11.60 -4.31
CA ARG A 95 -9.42 10.86 -3.43
C ARG A 95 -8.64 9.85 -2.58
N HIS A 96 -8.82 9.92 -1.27
CA HIS A 96 -8.48 8.85 -0.34
C HIS A 96 -9.77 8.21 0.16
N PRO A 97 -9.89 6.88 0.18
CA PRO A 97 -11.06 6.26 0.76
C PRO A 97 -11.09 6.50 2.28
N THR A 98 -12.25 6.86 2.80
CA THR A 98 -12.44 7.23 4.21
C THR A 98 -12.20 6.07 5.17
N MET A 99 -12.48 4.84 4.72
CA MET A 99 -12.35 3.66 5.57
C MET A 99 -10.90 3.20 5.65
N PRO A 100 -10.41 2.88 6.86
CA PRO A 100 -9.05 2.41 7.03
C PRO A 100 -8.83 1.09 6.33
N LEU A 101 -7.56 0.81 6.11
CA LEU A 101 -7.05 -0.38 5.46
C LEU A 101 -7.41 -1.65 6.26
N CYS A 102 -7.84 -2.69 5.57
CA CYS A 102 -8.15 -3.97 6.20
C CYS A 102 -6.88 -4.63 6.75
N ARG A 103 -6.85 -4.94 8.06
CA ARG A 103 -5.73 -5.63 8.72
C ARG A 103 -5.51 -7.05 8.20
N ASN A 104 -6.57 -7.69 7.72
CA ASN A 104 -6.50 -9.05 7.17
C ASN A 104 -5.83 -9.09 5.80
N GLY A 105 -5.63 -7.94 5.15
CA GLY A 105 -5.10 -7.82 3.79
C GLY A 105 -6.19 -7.67 2.75
N ALA A 106 -5.80 -7.67 1.47
CA ALA A 106 -6.75 -7.67 0.37
C ALA A 106 -7.48 -9.02 0.21
N ASP A 107 -6.89 -10.10 0.72
CA ASP A 107 -7.43 -11.47 0.68
C ASP A 107 -8.35 -11.76 1.88
N CYS A 108 -9.08 -10.74 2.34
CA CYS A 108 -9.97 -10.86 3.47
C CYS A 108 -11.18 -11.71 3.09
N THR A 109 -11.36 -12.85 3.78
CA THR A 109 -12.47 -13.79 3.55
C THR A 109 -13.74 -13.43 4.31
N THR A 110 -13.74 -12.37 5.11
CA THR A 110 -14.91 -11.99 5.91
C THR A 110 -16.03 -11.44 5.00
N PRO A 111 -17.25 -11.99 5.04
CA PRO A 111 -18.37 -11.47 4.26
C PRO A 111 -18.72 -10.05 4.71
N ASN A 112 -19.03 -9.15 3.77
CA ASN A 112 -19.39 -7.74 4.02
C ASN A 112 -18.32 -6.90 4.76
N CYS A 113 -17.04 -7.12 4.46
CA CYS A 113 -15.96 -6.27 4.99
C CYS A 113 -16.07 -4.83 4.44
N LYS A 114 -16.30 -3.85 5.33
CA LYS A 114 -16.40 -2.41 4.99
C LYS A 114 -15.06 -1.71 4.89
N PHE A 115 -13.97 -2.40 5.23
CA PHE A 115 -12.62 -1.85 5.18
C PHE A 115 -12.08 -1.80 3.76
N THR A 116 -11.09 -0.94 3.53
CA THR A 116 -10.49 -0.82 2.20
C THR A 116 -9.51 -1.95 1.96
N HIS A 117 -9.71 -2.67 0.86
CA HIS A 117 -8.82 -3.72 0.39
C HIS A 117 -7.90 -3.12 -0.68
N SER A 118 -6.59 -3.32 -0.54
CA SER A 118 -5.64 -2.79 -1.54
C SER A 118 -5.64 -3.66 -2.80
N LYS A 119 -5.50 -3.05 -3.98
CA LYS A 119 -5.37 -3.79 -5.26
C LYS A 119 -3.92 -4.13 -5.59
N VAL A 120 -2.97 -3.56 -4.86
CA VAL A 120 -1.53 -3.68 -5.12
C VAL A 120 -1.02 -5.00 -4.58
N MET A 121 -0.29 -5.75 -5.43
CA MET A 121 0.33 -7.02 -5.05
C MET A 121 1.49 -6.80 -4.08
N CYS A 122 1.62 -7.69 -3.10
CA CYS A 122 2.72 -7.70 -2.16
C CYS A 122 4.03 -8.06 -2.87
N LYS A 123 5.06 -7.24 -2.68
CA LYS A 123 6.40 -7.46 -3.25
C LYS A 123 7.13 -8.67 -2.65
N PHE A 124 6.80 -9.07 -1.42
CA PHE A 124 7.55 -10.08 -0.67
C PHE A 124 6.93 -11.46 -0.79
N ASN A 125 7.67 -12.44 -1.33
CA ASN A 125 7.28 -13.84 -1.40
C ASN A 125 8.38 -14.74 -0.80
N PRO A 126 8.22 -15.28 0.42
CA PRO A 126 7.05 -15.20 1.31
C PRO A 126 6.96 -13.89 2.11
N CYS A 127 5.74 -13.42 2.35
CA CYS A 127 5.45 -12.30 3.25
C CYS A 127 5.33 -12.80 4.70
N LEU A 128 6.17 -12.27 5.57
CA LEU A 128 6.20 -12.60 7.00
C LEU A 128 5.27 -11.73 7.85
N ASN A 129 4.76 -10.63 7.29
CA ASN A 129 3.92 -9.71 8.06
C ASN A 129 2.47 -10.25 8.16
N PRO A 130 1.99 -10.58 9.37
CA PRO A 130 0.63 -11.11 9.57
C PRO A 130 -0.45 -10.10 9.20
N SER A 131 -0.18 -8.80 9.39
CA SER A 131 -1.10 -7.68 9.13
C SER A 131 -0.79 -6.97 7.81
N CYS A 132 -0.17 -7.67 6.85
CA CYS A 132 0.14 -7.09 5.55
C CYS A 132 -1.14 -6.72 4.80
N VAL A 133 -1.23 -5.46 4.35
CA VAL A 133 -2.44 -4.92 3.70
C VAL A 133 -2.47 -5.16 2.19
N TYR A 134 -1.32 -5.49 1.60
CA TYR A 134 -1.20 -5.79 0.18
C TYR A 134 -1.91 -7.10 -0.18
N LYS A 135 -2.18 -7.27 -1.48
CA LYS A 135 -2.73 -8.51 -2.02
C LYS A 135 -1.64 -9.59 -2.11
N HIS A 136 -1.93 -10.80 -1.64
CA HIS A 136 -1.00 -11.92 -1.70
C HIS A 136 -1.51 -12.98 -2.69
N VAL A 137 -0.61 -13.79 -3.23
CA VAL A 137 -0.98 -15.05 -3.87
C VAL A 137 -1.12 -16.15 -2.82
N GLU A 138 -1.85 -17.21 -3.14
CA GLU A 138 -2.06 -18.36 -2.25
C GLU A 138 -0.69 -18.94 -1.82
N GLY A 139 -0.48 -19.11 -0.52
CA GLY A 139 0.80 -19.56 0.06
C GLY A 139 1.88 -18.49 0.25
N GLN A 140 1.72 -17.28 -0.30
CA GLN A 140 2.70 -16.19 -0.13
C GLN A 140 2.68 -15.61 1.30
N LYS A 141 1.51 -15.57 1.95
CA LYS A 141 1.36 -15.03 3.32
C LYS A 141 1.58 -16.13 4.35
N ARG A 142 2.82 -16.26 4.84
CA ARG A 142 3.20 -17.24 5.89
C ARG A 142 2.95 -16.72 7.32
N GLY A 143 2.52 -15.47 7.46
CA GLY A 143 2.22 -14.84 8.75
C GLY A 143 0.85 -15.23 9.34
N LYS A 144 0.00 -15.93 8.59
CA LYS A 144 -1.25 -16.47 9.10
C LYS A 144 -0.87 -17.76 9.86
N PHE A 145 -0.90 -17.70 11.18
CA PHE A 145 -0.54 -18.79 12.12
C PHE A 145 -1.46 -20.03 12.02
N ASP A 146 -2.09 -20.27 10.86
CA ASP A 146 -2.93 -21.44 10.60
C ASP A 146 -2.13 -22.75 10.82
N ASP A 147 -0.82 -22.74 10.51
CA ASP A 147 0.08 -23.88 10.74
C ASP A 147 0.57 -24.03 12.20
N LYS A 148 0.22 -23.09 13.08
CA LYS A 148 0.66 -23.08 14.49
C LYS A 148 -0.53 -23.02 15.44
N VAL A 149 -1.65 -23.58 15.03
CA VAL A 149 -2.76 -23.88 15.93
C VAL A 149 -2.44 -25.21 16.58
N TRP A 150 -2.30 -25.23 17.91
CA TRP A 150 -2.20 -26.47 18.65
C TRP A 150 -3.50 -27.25 18.45
N VAL A 151 -3.43 -28.36 17.71
CA VAL A 151 -4.57 -29.25 17.50
C VAL A 151 -4.60 -30.23 18.67
N ALA A 152 -5.62 -30.11 19.52
CA ALA A 152 -5.87 -31.08 20.58
C ALA A 152 -6.24 -32.43 19.93
N GLY A 153 -5.35 -33.43 20.00
CA GLY A 153 -5.68 -34.81 19.66
C GLY A 153 -4.86 -35.49 18.57
N GLU A 154 -3.83 -34.85 17.99
CA GLU A 154 -2.87 -35.62 17.20
C GLU A 154 -1.92 -36.34 18.17
N THR A 155 -2.11 -37.66 18.28
CA THR A 155 -1.26 -38.61 19.01
C THR A 155 0.11 -38.73 18.35
N LYS A 156 0.83 -37.61 18.24
CA LYS A 156 2.29 -37.66 18.20
C LYS A 156 2.70 -37.87 19.65
N GLU A 157 3.37 -38.99 19.92
CA GLU A 157 3.94 -39.32 21.23
C GLU A 157 4.47 -38.04 21.87
N HIS A 158 3.80 -37.63 22.94
CA HIS A 158 4.18 -36.44 23.63
C HIS A 158 5.57 -36.68 24.25
N VAL A 159 6.45 -35.67 24.27
CA VAL A 159 7.86 -35.89 24.64
C VAL A 159 8.03 -36.49 26.05
N SER A 160 7.01 -36.40 26.92
CA SER A 160 7.02 -37.07 28.24
C SER A 160 6.69 -38.56 28.22
N GLU A 161 6.25 -39.12 27.09
CA GLU A 161 6.12 -40.58 26.89
C GLU A 161 7.43 -41.23 26.41
N ARG A 162 8.46 -40.42 26.09
CA ARG A 162 9.75 -40.94 25.66
C ARG A 162 10.44 -41.62 26.85
N LYS A 163 10.41 -42.95 26.88
CA LYS A 163 11.11 -43.75 27.90
C LYS A 163 12.61 -43.45 27.84
N PHE A 164 13.13 -42.90 28.94
CA PHE A 164 14.55 -42.54 29.09
C PHE A 164 15.45 -43.74 29.40
N VAL A 165 14.85 -44.91 29.65
CA VAL A 165 15.54 -46.16 29.95
C VAL A 165 14.97 -47.23 29.03
N ASP A 166 15.88 -47.94 28.36
CA ASP A 166 15.54 -49.10 27.53
C ASP A 166 15.24 -50.29 28.46
N GLU A 167 14.00 -50.76 28.49
CA GLU A 167 13.60 -51.91 29.33
C GLU A 167 14.18 -53.24 28.85
N ASN A 168 14.88 -53.28 27.70
CA ASN A 168 15.58 -54.46 27.20
C ASN A 168 17.09 -54.43 27.49
N ALA A 169 17.61 -53.33 28.05
CA ALA A 169 19.01 -53.25 28.45
C ALA A 169 19.24 -53.96 29.79
N GLU A 170 20.19 -54.88 29.84
CA GLU A 170 20.58 -55.59 31.06
C GLU A 170 21.03 -54.59 32.14
N GLU A 171 20.47 -54.71 33.34
CA GLU A 171 20.78 -53.83 34.46
C GLU A 171 22.22 -54.04 34.92
N GLU A 172 23.15 -53.16 34.53
CA GLU A 172 24.53 -53.23 35.01
C GLU A 172 24.61 -52.78 36.47
N LEU A 173 24.71 -53.76 37.38
CA LEU A 173 24.96 -53.53 38.80
C LEU A 173 26.41 -53.09 39.01
N ILE A 174 26.67 -51.79 38.92
CA ILE A 174 27.98 -51.18 39.22
C ILE A 174 28.24 -51.34 40.73
N ARG A 175 28.90 -52.44 41.12
CA ARG A 175 29.45 -52.60 42.47
C ARG A 175 30.74 -51.78 42.57
N PRO A 176 30.89 -50.90 43.57
CA PRO A 176 32.17 -50.24 43.84
C PRO A 176 33.23 -51.31 44.14
N GLY A 177 34.17 -51.55 43.21
CA GLY A 177 35.26 -52.51 43.34
C GLY A 177 35.38 -53.57 42.22
N ALA A 178 34.47 -53.65 41.25
CA ALA A 178 34.53 -54.67 40.18
C ALA A 178 35.15 -54.18 38.85
N ALA A 179 35.66 -52.94 38.78
CA ALA A 179 36.25 -52.36 37.57
C ALA A 179 37.66 -52.90 37.23
N GLU A 180 38.28 -53.69 38.12
CA GLU A 180 39.66 -54.17 37.92
C GLU A 180 39.77 -55.51 37.15
N ALA A 181 38.66 -56.16 36.79
CA ALA A 181 38.71 -57.51 36.18
C ALA A 181 38.46 -57.58 34.66
N LEU A 182 38.12 -56.47 33.98
CA LEU A 182 37.81 -56.49 32.53
C LEU A 182 38.67 -55.54 31.67
N SER A 183 39.88 -55.22 32.14
CA SER A 183 40.78 -54.26 31.47
C SER A 183 42.01 -54.88 30.80
N GLN A 184 41.95 -56.13 30.33
CA GLN A 184 43.06 -56.73 29.57
C GLN A 184 42.57 -57.72 28.50
N GLU A 185 42.24 -57.22 27.30
CA GLU A 185 42.77 -57.75 26.03
C GLU A 185 42.35 -56.88 24.84
N SER A 186 43.31 -56.68 23.92
CA SER A 186 43.28 -55.95 22.65
C SER A 186 43.59 -54.44 22.68
N GLY A 187 44.89 -54.15 22.78
CA GLY A 187 45.47 -52.85 22.51
C GLY A 187 45.84 -52.60 21.04
N ALA A 188 46.06 -51.31 20.77
CA ALA A 188 46.96 -50.68 19.80
C ALA A 188 46.72 -50.91 18.29
N GLN A 189 46.47 -49.81 17.54
CA GLN A 189 47.33 -49.13 16.51
C GLN A 189 46.61 -47.80 16.15
N ALA A 190 47.17 -46.63 15.82
CA ALA A 190 48.51 -46.05 15.73
C ALA A 190 48.35 -44.51 15.63
N GLU A 191 49.47 -43.79 15.64
CA GLU A 191 49.67 -42.34 15.78
C GLU A 191 49.28 -41.45 14.57
N LEU A 192 49.24 -40.13 14.86
CA LEU A 192 49.70 -38.96 14.08
C LEU A 192 49.11 -38.56 12.71
N ILE A 193 48.41 -37.43 12.72
CA ILE A 193 48.53 -36.19 11.90
C ILE A 193 49.19 -36.30 10.51
N THR A 194 48.39 -36.04 9.46
CA THR A 194 48.63 -35.03 8.42
C THR A 194 47.28 -34.54 7.88
#